data_AF-A0A7S1MPC0-F1
#
_entry.id   AF-A0A7S1MPC0-F1
#
_cell.length_a   1.000
_cell.length_b   1.000
_cell.length_c   1.000
_cell.angle_alpha   90.00
_cell.angle_beta   90.00
_cell.angle_gamma   90.00
#
_symmetry.space_group_name_H-M   'P 1'
#
loop_
_entity.id
_entity.type
_entity.pdbx_description
1 polymer ?
#
loop_
_entity_poly.entity_id
_entity_poly.type
_entity_poly.pdbx_seq_one_letter_code
_entity_poly.pdbx_strand_id
1 'polypeptide(L)'
;GELRARLGEAEAVAGGVCLRSIEAVLLMVLPAKEKAWASLAEPELALAQQLGVHAARAWDERDPTVFGLDWMTLSGVQRSAAKALGFDEASWRPAAAKNAPKDEQAQVSSGPWAADWVALSSDECQAAMTLGFTDEASWEVRGMWEALRREKEGVWEKSWAQLSEAERKAAIALGISGAGAWDEASWAPLGAWQRQWAQLSQDERQAAEELGVSAGAWDAAFGGAEKRGQGLAGVWGRSWAQLEQGERLAARKLGIMGAGAWDKSKAEFSVERKIAQLTKAEQEAMMKEWVKQTYGIGAEA
;
A
#
# COMPACT_ATOMS: atom_id res chain seq x y z
N GLY A 1 30.47 11.66 -11.28
CA GLY A 1 31.90 11.29 -11.22
C GLY A 1 32.61 11.68 -12.50
N GLU A 2 32.27 11.04 -13.61
CA GLU A 2 32.88 11.26 -14.93
C GLU A 2 32.79 12.70 -15.48
N LEU A 3 31.64 13.37 -15.30
CA LEU A 3 31.48 14.76 -15.72
C LEU A 3 32.43 15.72 -14.96
N ARG A 4 32.68 15.46 -13.67
CA ARG A 4 33.61 16.24 -12.84
C ARG A 4 35.07 16.03 -13.26
N ALA A 5 35.44 14.81 -13.64
CA ALA A 5 36.78 14.48 -14.11
C ALA A 5 37.09 15.17 -15.45
N ARG A 6 36.11 15.20 -16.37
CA ARG A 6 36.25 15.89 -17.67
C ARG A 6 36.27 17.42 -17.57
N LEU A 7 35.65 17.97 -16.54
CA LEU A 7 35.69 19.42 -16.26
C LEU A 7 37.09 19.89 -15.80
N GLY A 8 37.83 19.06 -15.07
CA GLY A 8 39.18 19.41 -14.60
C GLY A 8 40.24 19.50 -15.71
N GLU A 9 40.10 18.74 -16.80
CA GLU A 9 41.04 18.82 -17.94
C GLU A 9 40.80 20.06 -18.82
N ALA A 10 39.56 20.56 -18.90
CA ALA A 10 39.23 21.79 -19.62
C ALA A 10 39.68 23.07 -18.89
N GLU A 11 39.86 22.99 -17.57
CA GLU A 11 40.23 24.08 -16.67
C GLU A 11 41.64 24.65 -16.95
N ALA A 12 42.54 23.84 -17.48
CA ALA A 12 43.91 24.25 -17.80
C ALA A 12 44.02 25.15 -19.05
N VAL A 13 42.96 25.24 -19.86
CA VAL A 13 43.02 25.87 -21.20
C VAL A 13 42.21 27.18 -21.28
N ALA A 14 41.19 27.37 -20.45
CA ALA A 14 40.30 28.53 -20.51
C ALA A 14 40.50 29.44 -19.29
N GLY A 15 41.28 30.51 -19.45
CA GLY A 15 41.61 31.46 -18.38
C GLY A 15 40.39 31.99 -17.61
N GLY A 16 40.13 31.40 -16.44
CA GLY A 16 39.45 31.89 -15.21
C GLY A 16 38.03 32.47 -15.29
N VAL A 17 37.69 33.26 -16.30
CA VAL A 17 36.46 34.06 -16.37
C VAL A 17 35.29 33.27 -16.97
N CYS A 18 35.56 32.18 -17.70
CA CYS A 18 34.51 31.38 -18.37
C CYS A 18 33.86 30.31 -17.47
N LEU A 19 34.55 29.83 -16.43
CA LEU A 19 34.11 28.66 -15.65
C LEU A 19 32.88 28.92 -14.77
N ARG A 20 32.78 30.09 -14.14
CA ARG A 20 31.60 30.43 -13.32
C ARG A 20 30.33 30.55 -14.16
N SER A 21 30.45 31.01 -15.42
CA SER A 21 29.33 31.09 -16.35
C SER A 21 28.90 29.70 -16.83
N ILE A 22 29.84 28.79 -17.08
CA ILE A 22 29.54 27.40 -17.44
C ILE A 22 28.90 26.65 -16.27
N GLU A 23 29.41 26.82 -15.05
CA GLU A 23 28.86 26.19 -13.85
C GLU A 23 27.43 26.68 -13.55
N ALA A 24 27.17 27.98 -13.68
CA ALA A 24 25.84 28.55 -13.53
C ALA A 24 24.86 28.01 -14.57
N VAL A 25 25.28 27.89 -15.84
CA VAL A 25 24.45 27.31 -16.91
C VAL A 25 24.20 25.82 -16.66
N LEU A 26 25.20 25.07 -16.21
CA LEU A 26 25.06 23.65 -15.89
C LEU A 26 24.05 23.43 -14.75
N LEU A 27 24.11 24.24 -13.69
CA LEU A 27 23.16 24.20 -12.57
C LEU A 27 21.73 24.58 -12.97
N MET A 28 21.54 25.38 -14.02
CA MET A 28 20.19 25.68 -14.53
C MET A 28 19.55 24.52 -15.30
N VAL A 29 20.36 23.63 -15.88
CA VAL A 29 19.87 22.51 -16.71
C VAL A 29 19.67 21.23 -15.88
N LEU A 30 20.37 21.10 -14.75
CA LEU A 30 20.21 19.93 -13.88
C LEU A 30 18.81 19.91 -13.25
N PRO A 31 18.15 18.74 -13.16
CA PRO A 31 16.92 18.60 -12.40
C PRO A 31 17.18 18.89 -10.92
N ALA A 32 16.21 19.45 -10.21
CA ALA A 32 16.38 19.89 -8.81
C ALA A 32 16.93 18.76 -7.93
N LYS A 33 16.46 17.51 -8.10
CA LYS A 33 16.96 16.34 -7.36
C LYS A 33 18.47 16.11 -7.47
N GLU A 34 19.16 16.62 -8.48
CA GLU A 34 20.62 16.45 -8.63
C GLU A 34 21.43 17.64 -8.09
N LYS A 35 20.76 18.74 -7.72
CA LYS A 35 21.39 19.93 -7.17
C LYS A 35 21.63 19.77 -5.67
N ALA A 36 22.72 20.38 -5.18
CA ALA A 36 22.90 20.60 -3.75
C ALA A 36 21.86 21.63 -3.26
N TRP A 37 21.50 21.59 -1.99
CA TRP A 37 20.52 22.50 -1.39
C TRP A 37 20.85 23.97 -1.64
N ALA A 38 22.12 24.35 -1.49
CA ALA A 38 22.60 25.71 -1.71
C ALA A 38 22.48 26.18 -3.17
N SER A 39 22.26 25.26 -4.11
CA SER A 39 22.10 25.53 -5.54
C SER A 39 20.64 25.44 -6.01
N LEU A 40 19.69 25.14 -5.11
CA LEU A 40 18.27 25.17 -5.42
C LEU A 40 17.79 26.63 -5.56
N ALA A 41 16.97 26.87 -6.58
CA ALA A 41 16.27 28.14 -6.72
C ALA A 41 15.17 28.26 -5.65
N GLU A 42 14.74 29.48 -5.32
CA GLU A 42 13.64 29.71 -4.37
C GLU A 42 12.36 28.87 -4.62
N PRO A 43 11.84 28.71 -5.86
CA PRO A 43 10.70 27.84 -6.08
C PRO A 43 11.00 26.36 -5.79
N GLU A 44 12.22 25.89 -6.07
CA GLU A 44 12.65 24.53 -5.74
C GLU A 44 12.78 24.33 -4.23
N LEU A 45 13.27 25.34 -3.49
CA LEU A 45 13.31 25.33 -2.03
C LEU A 45 11.90 25.27 -1.42
N ALA A 46 10.94 26.01 -1.97
CA ALA A 46 9.55 25.95 -1.52
C ALA A 46 8.93 24.55 -1.72
N LEU A 47 9.21 23.90 -2.85
CA LEU A 47 8.78 22.52 -3.11
C LEU A 47 9.48 21.54 -2.17
N ALA A 48 10.78 21.72 -1.90
CA ALA A 48 11.51 20.89 -0.95
C ALA A 48 10.96 21.03 0.48
N GLN A 49 10.52 22.22 0.87
CA GLN A 49 9.81 22.44 2.14
C GLN A 49 8.45 21.75 2.17
N GLN A 50 7.68 21.78 1.07
CA GLN A 50 6.42 21.01 0.95
C GLN A 50 6.65 19.50 1.05
N LEU A 51 7.83 19.03 0.64
CA LEU A 51 8.27 17.66 0.80
C LEU A 51 8.56 17.28 2.27
N GLY A 52 8.72 18.27 3.14
CA GLY A 52 9.12 18.13 4.55
C GLY A 52 10.62 18.34 4.79
N VAL A 53 11.37 18.81 3.80
CA VAL A 53 12.81 19.04 3.89
C VAL A 53 13.06 20.53 4.20
N HIS A 54 13.56 20.82 5.40
CA HIS A 54 13.78 22.21 5.87
C HIS A 54 15.26 22.59 6.04
N ALA A 55 16.19 21.67 5.77
CA ALA A 55 17.61 21.89 5.99
C ALA A 55 18.47 21.27 4.88
N ALA A 56 19.60 21.91 4.59
CA ALA A 56 20.55 21.47 3.56
C ALA A 56 21.00 20.02 3.77
N ARG A 57 21.35 19.67 5.01
CA ARG A 57 21.75 18.31 5.37
C ARG A 57 20.71 17.27 4.97
N ALA A 58 19.43 17.56 5.23
CA ALA A 58 18.36 16.62 4.95
C ALA A 58 18.14 16.38 3.45
N TRP A 59 18.40 17.39 2.63
CA TRP A 59 18.36 17.29 1.18
C TRP A 59 19.58 16.57 0.61
N ASP A 60 20.78 17.06 0.97
CA ASP A 60 22.05 16.64 0.38
C ASP A 60 22.43 15.22 0.80
N GLU A 61 22.13 14.84 2.05
CA GLU A 61 22.39 13.48 2.58
C GLU A 61 21.22 12.53 2.35
N ARG A 62 20.11 13.00 1.76
CA ARG A 62 18.85 12.24 1.63
C ARG A 62 18.39 11.65 2.97
N ASP A 63 18.13 12.53 3.93
CA ASP A 63 17.77 12.14 5.28
C ASP A 63 16.59 11.14 5.28
N PRO A 64 16.73 10.02 6.01
CA PRO A 64 15.75 8.93 6.01
C PRO A 64 14.37 9.34 6.56
N THR A 65 14.23 10.44 7.28
CA THR A 65 12.91 10.91 7.76
C THR A 65 11.96 11.25 6.62
N VAL A 66 12.47 11.81 5.51
CA VAL A 66 11.67 12.11 4.31
C VAL A 66 11.94 11.11 3.19
N PHE A 67 13.20 10.80 2.92
CA PHE A 67 13.59 9.92 1.81
C PHE A 67 13.60 8.43 2.18
N GLY A 68 13.41 8.09 3.46
CA GLY A 68 13.16 6.71 3.91
C GLY A 68 11.70 6.31 3.84
N LEU A 69 10.80 7.26 3.57
CA LEU A 69 9.39 7.01 3.30
C LEU A 69 9.22 6.35 1.94
N ASP A 70 8.39 5.30 1.89
CA ASP A 70 7.99 4.71 0.61
C ASP A 70 7.23 5.75 -0.23
N TRP A 71 7.39 5.72 -1.56
CA TRP A 71 6.73 6.68 -2.45
C TRP A 71 5.21 6.73 -2.23
N MET A 72 4.60 5.59 -1.93
CA MET A 72 3.16 5.49 -1.68
C MET A 72 2.75 6.11 -0.33
N THR A 73 3.67 6.23 0.62
CA THR A 73 3.41 6.83 1.94
C THR A 73 3.42 8.36 1.92
N LEU A 74 4.02 8.97 0.89
CA LEU A 74 3.98 10.42 0.69
C LEU A 74 2.54 10.91 0.49
N SER A 75 2.21 12.08 1.03
CA SER A 75 0.94 12.76 0.71
C SER A 75 0.90 13.19 -0.76
N GLY A 76 -0.30 13.46 -1.31
CA GLY A 76 -0.44 13.94 -2.69
C GLY A 76 0.35 15.23 -2.95
N VAL A 77 0.35 16.17 -2.00
CA VAL A 77 1.16 17.39 -2.05
C VAL A 77 2.65 17.06 -2.09
N GLN A 78 3.12 16.15 -1.24
CA GLN A 78 4.52 15.71 -1.24
C GLN A 78 4.91 15.00 -2.54
N ARG A 79 4.08 14.10 -3.07
CA ARG A 79 4.36 13.44 -4.37
C ARG A 79 4.39 14.44 -5.52
N SER A 80 3.46 15.38 -5.56
CA SER A 80 3.43 16.44 -6.57
C SER A 80 4.69 17.31 -6.49
N ALA A 81 5.09 17.72 -5.28
CA ALA A 81 6.34 18.45 -5.06
C ALA A 81 7.58 17.62 -5.45
N ALA A 82 7.61 16.34 -5.11
CA ALA A 82 8.69 15.43 -5.51
C ALA A 82 8.78 15.31 -7.04
N LYS A 83 7.66 15.11 -7.73
CA LYS A 83 7.57 15.10 -9.20
C LYS A 83 8.08 16.40 -9.81
N ALA A 84 7.67 17.55 -9.28
CA ALA A 84 8.13 18.87 -9.73
C ALA A 84 9.64 19.07 -9.50
N LEU A 85 10.21 18.45 -8.46
CA LEU A 85 11.65 18.43 -8.19
C LEU A 85 12.42 17.39 -9.04
N GLY A 86 11.71 16.69 -9.94
CA GLY A 86 12.27 15.72 -10.89
C GLY A 86 12.38 14.31 -10.34
N PHE A 87 11.82 14.01 -9.16
CA PHE A 87 11.70 12.63 -8.68
C PHE A 87 10.53 11.90 -9.32
N ASP A 88 10.68 10.60 -9.45
CA ASP A 88 9.64 9.65 -9.79
C ASP A 88 9.71 8.48 -8.79
N GLU A 89 8.75 7.57 -8.84
CA GLU A 89 8.73 6.41 -7.94
C GLU A 89 10.03 5.58 -8.01
N ALA A 90 10.61 5.45 -9.20
CA ALA A 90 11.83 4.68 -9.44
C ALA A 90 13.08 5.35 -8.83
N SER A 91 13.15 6.67 -8.86
CA SER A 91 14.28 7.47 -8.36
C SER A 91 14.11 7.95 -6.92
N TRP A 92 12.90 7.85 -6.35
CA TRP A 92 12.65 8.17 -4.95
C TRP A 92 13.26 7.16 -3.97
N ARG A 93 13.38 5.89 -4.38
CA ARG A 93 13.83 4.82 -3.48
C ARG A 93 15.23 5.10 -2.93
N PRO A 94 15.42 5.07 -1.59
CA PRO A 94 16.72 5.31 -0.99
C PRO A 94 17.71 4.26 -1.49
N ALA A 95 18.96 4.67 -1.75
CA ALA A 95 20.01 3.78 -2.23
C ALA A 95 20.22 2.56 -1.30
N ALA A 96 19.89 2.68 -0.01
CA ALA A 96 19.90 1.58 0.95
C ALA A 96 18.91 0.45 0.61
N ALA A 97 17.76 0.76 0.01
CA ALA A 97 16.77 -0.25 -0.40
C ALA A 97 17.17 -1.00 -1.68
N LYS A 98 18.18 -0.52 -2.42
CA LYS A 98 18.71 -1.22 -3.62
C LYS A 98 19.47 -2.50 -3.28
N ASN A 99 19.88 -2.68 -2.02
CA ASN A 99 20.58 -3.86 -1.54
C ASN A 99 19.66 -4.86 -0.80
N ALA A 100 18.36 -4.58 -0.70
CA ALA A 100 17.41 -5.56 -0.15
C ALA A 100 17.31 -6.77 -1.10
N PRO A 101 17.13 -8.00 -0.58
CA PRO A 101 17.05 -9.21 -1.40
C PRO A 101 15.99 -9.05 -2.50
N LYS A 102 16.40 -9.30 -3.74
CA LYS A 102 15.59 -9.09 -4.95
C LYS A 102 14.29 -9.91 -4.97
N ASP A 103 14.25 -10.98 -4.16
CA ASP A 103 13.15 -11.94 -4.12
C ASP A 103 11.92 -11.43 -3.34
N GLU A 104 12.07 -10.39 -2.50
CA GLU A 104 10.96 -9.77 -1.76
C GLU A 104 10.39 -8.53 -2.47
N GLN A 105 11.06 -8.06 -3.54
CA GLN A 105 10.74 -6.81 -4.24
C GLN A 105 9.76 -6.94 -5.40
N ALA A 106 9.44 -8.17 -5.87
CA ALA A 106 8.74 -8.36 -7.14
C ALA A 106 7.21 -8.51 -7.04
N GLN A 107 6.61 -8.67 -5.85
CA GLN A 107 5.25 -9.22 -5.78
C GLN A 107 4.16 -8.32 -5.16
N VAL A 108 4.48 -7.13 -4.64
CA VAL A 108 3.49 -6.35 -3.86
C VAL A 108 3.11 -4.97 -4.46
N SER A 109 3.87 -4.38 -5.41
CA SER A 109 3.74 -2.93 -5.68
C SER A 109 3.45 -2.46 -7.12
N SER A 110 2.81 -3.22 -8.02
CA SER A 110 2.40 -2.60 -9.30
C SER A 110 1.10 -3.14 -9.90
N GLY A 111 0.07 -3.30 -9.08
CA GLY A 111 -1.28 -3.38 -9.63
C GLY A 111 -1.70 -2.01 -10.21
N PRO A 112 -2.63 -1.96 -11.18
CA PRO A 112 -3.23 -0.72 -11.71
C PRO A 112 -3.69 0.29 -10.65
N TRP A 113 -4.00 -0.17 -9.43
CA TRP A 113 -4.27 0.61 -8.22
C TRP A 113 -3.18 1.62 -7.83
N ALA A 114 -1.94 1.39 -8.26
CA ALA A 114 -0.80 2.28 -8.04
C ALA A 114 -0.73 3.43 -9.06
N ALA A 115 -1.47 3.33 -10.18
CA ALA A 115 -1.47 4.36 -11.21
C ALA A 115 -2.33 5.55 -10.79
N ASP A 116 -1.88 6.75 -11.17
CA ASP A 116 -2.69 7.96 -11.07
C ASP A 116 -3.95 7.80 -11.95
N TRP A 117 -5.09 8.37 -11.54
CA TRP A 117 -6.36 8.25 -12.30
C TRP A 117 -6.20 8.65 -13.77
N VAL A 118 -5.43 9.71 -14.03
CA VAL A 118 -5.12 10.22 -15.38
C VAL A 118 -4.29 9.25 -16.24
N ALA A 119 -3.64 8.26 -15.62
CA ALA A 119 -2.86 7.24 -16.30
C ALA A 119 -3.69 5.97 -16.62
N LEU A 120 -4.89 5.85 -16.06
CA LEU A 120 -5.80 4.75 -16.37
C LEU A 120 -6.34 4.88 -17.79
N SER A 121 -6.44 3.74 -18.47
CA SER A 121 -7.18 3.64 -19.73
C SER A 121 -8.68 3.89 -19.49
N SER A 122 -9.42 4.19 -20.57
CA SER A 122 -10.88 4.38 -20.49
C SER A 122 -11.59 3.16 -19.90
N ASP A 123 -11.12 1.95 -20.18
CA ASP A 123 -11.70 0.71 -19.66
C ASP A 123 -11.43 0.55 -18.16
N GLU A 124 -10.23 0.92 -17.70
CA GLU A 124 -9.88 0.92 -16.27
C GLU A 124 -10.65 1.98 -15.49
N CYS A 125 -10.84 3.19 -16.05
CA CYS A 125 -11.71 4.20 -15.45
C CYS A 125 -13.15 3.70 -15.30
N GLN A 126 -13.70 3.04 -16.33
CA GLN A 126 -15.05 2.48 -16.27
C GLN A 126 -15.15 1.32 -15.26
N ALA A 127 -14.11 0.50 -15.17
CA ALA A 127 -14.00 -0.53 -14.15
C ALA A 127 -13.96 0.08 -12.74
N ALA A 128 -13.18 1.13 -12.53
CA ALA A 128 -13.13 1.86 -11.27
C ALA A 128 -14.51 2.45 -10.90
N MET A 129 -15.22 3.06 -11.84
CA MET A 129 -16.60 3.54 -11.64
C MET A 129 -17.56 2.41 -11.25
N THR A 130 -17.40 1.23 -11.83
CA THR A 130 -18.20 0.04 -11.47
C THR A 130 -17.94 -0.41 -10.03
N LEU A 131 -16.75 -0.16 -9.49
CA LEU A 131 -16.39 -0.43 -8.09
C LEU A 131 -16.69 0.72 -7.13
N GLY A 132 -17.37 1.79 -7.60
CA GLY A 132 -17.81 2.91 -6.78
C GLY A 132 -16.92 4.16 -6.83
N PHE A 133 -15.87 4.18 -7.67
CA PHE A 133 -15.03 5.38 -7.83
C PHE A 133 -15.64 6.36 -8.83
N THR A 134 -16.19 7.48 -8.36
CA THR A 134 -16.90 8.44 -9.21
C THR A 134 -15.98 9.44 -9.92
N ASP A 135 -14.79 9.68 -9.36
CA ASP A 135 -13.85 10.71 -9.84
C ASP A 135 -12.41 10.46 -9.34
N GLU A 136 -11.47 11.27 -9.83
CA GLU A 136 -10.06 11.24 -9.44
C GLU A 136 -9.84 11.41 -7.93
N ALA A 137 -10.64 12.25 -7.27
CA ALA A 137 -10.51 12.47 -5.83
C ALA A 137 -10.90 11.22 -5.01
N SER A 138 -11.85 10.43 -5.52
CA SER A 138 -12.21 9.13 -4.94
C SER A 138 -11.16 8.03 -5.22
N TRP A 139 -10.33 8.19 -6.25
CA TRP A 139 -9.28 7.23 -6.62
C TRP A 139 -7.96 7.43 -5.89
N GLU A 140 -7.56 8.68 -5.61
CA GLU A 140 -6.29 8.93 -4.93
C GLU A 140 -6.22 8.20 -3.57
N VAL A 141 -5.19 7.37 -3.37
CA VAL A 141 -5.03 6.41 -2.24
C VAL A 141 -5.45 6.93 -0.86
N ARG A 142 -5.23 8.22 -0.53
CA ARG A 142 -5.65 8.79 0.77
C ARG A 142 -7.13 9.18 0.77
N GLY A 143 -7.65 9.74 -0.32
CA GLY A 143 -9.08 10.03 -0.52
C GLY A 143 -9.90 8.75 -0.66
N MET A 144 -9.35 7.74 -1.31
CA MET A 144 -9.92 6.41 -1.52
C MET A 144 -10.40 5.80 -0.20
N TRP A 145 -9.53 5.67 0.80
CA TRP A 145 -9.88 5.03 2.07
C TRP A 145 -10.80 5.86 2.95
N GLU A 146 -10.74 7.20 2.86
CA GLU A 146 -11.66 8.06 3.62
C GLU A 146 -13.06 8.08 2.99
N ALA A 147 -13.15 8.12 1.66
CA ALA A 147 -14.40 8.00 0.93
C ALA A 147 -15.06 6.64 1.20
N LEU A 148 -14.28 5.55 1.09
CA LEU A 148 -14.73 4.20 1.42
C LEU A 148 -15.15 4.04 2.88
N ARG A 149 -14.52 4.77 3.82
CA ARG A 149 -14.93 4.78 5.23
C ARG A 149 -16.34 5.35 5.41
N ARG A 150 -16.73 6.33 4.59
CA ARG A 150 -18.01 7.04 4.68
C ARG A 150 -19.15 6.31 3.98
N GLU A 151 -18.87 5.56 2.91
CA GLU A 151 -19.90 4.78 2.23
C GLU A 151 -20.36 3.59 3.07
N LYS A 152 -21.67 3.48 3.30
CA LYS A 152 -22.24 2.52 4.26
C LYS A 152 -22.47 1.13 3.66
N GLU A 153 -22.37 0.96 2.34
CA GLU A 153 -22.70 -0.28 1.61
C GLU A 153 -21.87 -0.46 0.32
N GLY A 154 -20.60 -0.05 0.34
CA GLY A 154 -19.74 -0.07 -0.84
C GLY A 154 -19.42 -1.49 -1.34
N VAL A 155 -19.02 -1.63 -2.60
CA VAL A 155 -18.59 -2.90 -3.22
C VAL A 155 -17.52 -3.61 -2.38
N TRP A 156 -16.70 -2.84 -1.68
CA TRP A 156 -15.60 -3.29 -0.83
C TRP A 156 -16.04 -4.00 0.45
N GLU A 157 -17.29 -3.86 0.87
CA GLU A 157 -17.84 -4.63 1.99
C GLU A 157 -18.16 -6.08 1.62
N LYS A 158 -18.32 -6.33 0.32
CA LYS A 158 -18.63 -7.65 -0.22
C LYS A 158 -17.37 -8.52 -0.27
N SER A 159 -17.53 -9.80 0.05
CA SER A 159 -16.51 -10.79 -0.31
C SER A 159 -16.51 -11.02 -1.82
N TRP A 160 -15.43 -11.57 -2.36
CA TRP A 160 -15.33 -11.88 -3.79
C TRP A 160 -16.51 -12.74 -4.32
N ALA A 161 -17.01 -13.65 -3.49
CA ALA A 161 -18.16 -14.50 -3.83
C ALA A 161 -19.47 -13.70 -3.93
N GLN A 162 -19.59 -12.61 -3.15
CA GLN A 162 -20.75 -11.71 -3.13
C GLN A 162 -20.72 -10.66 -4.23
N LEU A 163 -19.57 -10.44 -4.88
CA LEU A 163 -19.47 -9.58 -6.05
C LEU A 163 -20.31 -10.15 -7.21
N SER A 164 -21.00 -9.25 -7.90
CA SER A 164 -21.63 -9.53 -9.20
C SER A 164 -20.55 -9.84 -10.25
N GLU A 165 -20.98 -10.43 -11.37
CA GLU A 165 -20.06 -10.72 -12.47
C GLU A 165 -19.42 -9.43 -13.05
N ALA A 166 -20.17 -8.33 -13.11
CA ALA A 166 -19.67 -7.04 -13.57
C ALA A 166 -18.61 -6.48 -12.61
N GLU A 167 -18.86 -6.50 -11.30
CA GLU A 167 -17.89 -6.08 -10.28
C GLU A 167 -16.61 -6.94 -10.32
N ARG A 168 -16.73 -8.27 -10.48
CA ARG A 168 -15.56 -9.14 -10.63
C ARG A 168 -14.76 -8.83 -11.89
N LYS A 169 -15.41 -8.61 -13.03
CA LYS A 169 -14.73 -8.22 -14.28
C LYS A 169 -14.01 -6.89 -14.14
N ALA A 170 -14.64 -5.92 -13.48
CA ALA A 170 -14.03 -4.64 -13.17
C ALA A 170 -12.79 -4.80 -12.26
N ALA A 171 -12.90 -5.59 -11.19
CA ALA A 171 -11.77 -5.89 -10.31
C ALA A 171 -10.60 -6.56 -11.08
N ILE A 172 -10.90 -7.50 -11.99
CA ILE A 172 -9.90 -8.14 -12.85
C ILE A 172 -9.25 -7.14 -13.82
N ALA A 173 -10.04 -6.24 -14.40
CA ALA A 173 -9.51 -5.18 -15.28
C ALA A 173 -8.54 -4.26 -14.53
N LEU A 174 -8.77 -4.04 -13.23
CA LEU A 174 -7.85 -3.33 -12.33
C LEU A 174 -6.76 -4.24 -11.77
N GLY A 175 -6.57 -5.46 -12.28
CA GLY A 175 -5.46 -6.36 -11.91
C GLY A 175 -5.68 -7.19 -10.63
N ILE A 176 -6.90 -7.23 -10.06
CA ILE A 176 -7.23 -8.17 -8.98
C ILE A 176 -7.49 -9.55 -9.60
N SER A 177 -6.53 -10.45 -9.44
CA SER A 177 -6.51 -11.76 -10.09
C SER A 177 -7.43 -12.82 -9.46
N GLY A 178 -8.13 -12.51 -8.37
CA GLY A 178 -9.11 -13.43 -7.76
C GLY A 178 -9.43 -13.09 -6.30
N ALA A 179 -10.13 -14.02 -5.63
CA ALA A 179 -10.60 -13.85 -4.25
C ALA A 179 -9.49 -13.49 -3.27
N GLY A 180 -8.36 -14.21 -3.32
CA GLY A 180 -7.24 -13.95 -2.41
C GLY A 180 -6.65 -12.55 -2.56
N ALA A 181 -6.60 -12.01 -3.78
CA ALA A 181 -6.12 -10.66 -4.08
C ALA A 181 -7.17 -9.60 -3.72
N TRP A 182 -8.46 -9.90 -3.86
CA TRP A 182 -9.54 -9.01 -3.41
C TRP A 182 -9.55 -8.83 -1.90
N ASP A 183 -9.44 -9.95 -1.17
CA ASP A 183 -9.38 -9.94 0.29
C ASP A 183 -8.12 -9.20 0.77
N GLU A 184 -7.02 -9.33 0.03
CA GLU A 184 -5.77 -8.61 0.28
C GLU A 184 -5.94 -7.10 0.06
N ALA A 185 -6.54 -6.72 -1.08
CA ALA A 185 -6.84 -5.33 -1.40
C ALA A 185 -7.86 -4.70 -0.45
N SER A 186 -8.67 -5.51 0.24
CA SER A 186 -9.63 -5.04 1.27
C SER A 186 -8.96 -4.59 2.58
N TRP A 187 -7.66 -4.84 2.74
CA TRP A 187 -6.85 -4.24 3.79
C TRP A 187 -6.33 -2.89 3.32
N ALA A 188 -6.63 -1.83 4.07
CA ALA A 188 -6.03 -0.54 3.77
C ALA A 188 -4.50 -0.64 3.90
N PRO A 189 -3.72 -0.30 2.86
CA PRO A 189 -2.28 -0.10 2.97
C PRO A 189 -1.99 0.86 4.11
N LEU A 190 -1.00 0.53 4.95
CA LEU A 190 -0.63 1.34 6.11
C LEU A 190 -1.76 1.51 7.14
N GLY A 191 -2.76 0.63 7.09
CA GLY A 191 -3.82 0.57 8.10
C GLY A 191 -3.25 0.34 9.50
N ALA A 192 -4.05 0.65 10.51
CA ALA A 192 -3.68 0.46 11.92
C ALA A 192 -3.10 -0.94 12.18
N TRP A 193 -3.63 -1.97 11.51
CA TRP A 193 -3.21 -3.37 11.62
C TRP A 193 -1.71 -3.64 11.34
N GLN A 194 -1.00 -2.75 10.65
CA GLN A 194 0.46 -2.86 10.44
C GLN A 194 1.29 -2.30 11.60
N ARG A 195 0.67 -1.50 12.47
CA ARG A 195 1.32 -0.79 13.56
C ARG A 195 1.14 -1.52 14.88
N GLN A 196 2.11 -1.34 15.76
CA GLN A 196 2.00 -1.76 17.15
C GLN A 196 0.98 -0.89 17.90
N TRP A 197 0.40 -1.40 18.98
CA TRP A 197 -0.59 -0.69 19.78
C TRP A 197 -0.12 0.71 20.22
N ALA A 198 1.16 0.82 20.61
CA ALA A 198 1.76 2.07 21.04
C ALA A 198 1.85 3.14 19.92
N GLN A 199 1.79 2.72 18.66
CA GLN A 199 1.85 3.58 17.47
C GLN A 199 0.45 3.93 16.92
N LEU A 200 -0.61 3.37 17.51
CA LEU A 200 -1.98 3.70 17.18
C LEU A 200 -2.36 5.07 17.75
N SER A 201 -3.18 5.79 17.00
CA SER A 201 -3.86 6.98 17.51
C SER A 201 -4.85 6.63 18.63
N GLN A 202 -5.33 7.63 19.35
CA GLN A 202 -6.34 7.42 20.39
C GLN A 202 -7.63 6.83 19.80
N ASP A 203 -8.08 7.35 18.66
CA ASP A 203 -9.31 6.88 17.99
C ASP A 203 -9.19 5.43 17.51
N GLU A 204 -8.01 5.04 17.02
CA GLU A 204 -7.73 3.66 16.61
C GLU A 204 -7.72 2.72 17.81
N ARG A 205 -7.10 3.10 18.93
CA ARG A 205 -7.14 2.30 20.16
C ARG A 205 -8.56 2.13 20.69
N GLN A 206 -9.35 3.21 20.71
CA GLN A 206 -10.75 3.13 21.10
C GLN A 206 -11.54 2.19 20.18
N ALA A 207 -11.32 2.28 18.85
CA ALA A 207 -11.97 1.37 17.91
C ALA A 207 -11.56 -0.10 18.14
N ALA A 208 -10.30 -0.36 18.47
CA ALA A 208 -9.85 -1.71 18.82
C ALA A 208 -10.48 -2.21 20.14
N GLU A 209 -10.60 -1.35 21.15
CA GLU A 209 -11.28 -1.64 22.41
C GLU A 209 -12.78 -1.92 22.21
N GLU A 210 -13.45 -1.17 21.34
CA GLU A 210 -14.85 -1.41 20.93
C GLU A 210 -15.03 -2.80 20.30
N LEU A 211 -13.99 -3.33 19.63
CA LEU A 211 -13.96 -4.70 19.11
C LEU A 211 -13.47 -5.74 20.13
N GLY A 212 -13.28 -5.35 21.39
CA GLY A 212 -12.83 -6.21 22.47
C GLY A 212 -11.35 -6.60 22.40
N VAL A 213 -10.53 -5.82 21.68
CA VAL A 213 -9.09 -6.09 21.54
C VAL A 213 -8.31 -5.26 22.56
N SER A 214 -7.54 -5.93 23.41
CA SER A 214 -6.60 -5.30 24.33
C SER A 214 -5.25 -5.03 23.65
N ALA A 215 -4.43 -4.16 24.24
CA ALA A 215 -3.09 -3.86 23.73
C ALA A 215 -2.23 -5.11 23.47
N GLY A 216 -2.19 -6.04 24.43
CA GLY A 216 -1.42 -7.28 24.29
C GLY A 216 -1.99 -8.22 23.22
N ALA A 217 -3.32 -8.30 23.11
CA ALA A 217 -3.97 -9.08 22.06
C ALA A 217 -3.72 -8.46 20.68
N TRP A 218 -3.68 -7.13 20.59
CA TRP A 218 -3.36 -6.42 19.36
C TRP A 218 -1.95 -6.73 18.87
N ASP A 219 -0.93 -6.53 19.71
CA ASP A 219 0.46 -6.75 19.30
C ASP A 219 0.78 -8.23 19.00
N ALA A 220 -0.01 -9.16 19.54
CA ALA A 220 0.06 -10.57 19.19
C ALA A 220 -0.58 -10.86 17.82
N ALA A 221 -1.72 -10.24 17.54
CA ALA A 221 -2.54 -10.46 16.35
C ALA A 221 -2.20 -9.52 15.17
N PHE A 222 -1.37 -8.51 15.37
CA PHE A 222 -1.07 -7.47 14.37
C PHE A 222 0.42 -7.11 14.40
N GLY A 223 0.83 -6.17 13.56
CA GLY A 223 2.23 -5.76 13.43
C GLY A 223 3.03 -6.51 12.35
N GLY A 224 2.34 -7.08 11.36
CA GLY A 224 2.94 -7.75 10.21
C GLY A 224 1.87 -8.27 9.25
N ALA A 225 2.23 -8.45 7.97
CA ALA A 225 1.33 -9.00 6.94
C ALA A 225 0.91 -10.45 7.27
N GLU A 226 1.77 -11.16 7.98
CA GLU A 226 1.60 -12.54 8.39
C GLU A 226 0.69 -12.71 9.62
N LYS A 227 0.52 -11.67 10.46
CA LYS A 227 -0.18 -11.79 11.75
C LYS A 227 -1.65 -11.42 11.74
N ARG A 228 -2.14 -10.70 10.72
CA ARG A 228 -3.48 -10.11 10.58
C ARG A 228 -4.63 -10.86 11.27
N GLY A 229 -4.90 -10.52 12.53
CA GLY A 229 -6.05 -10.97 13.32
C GLY A 229 -5.93 -12.38 13.93
N GLN A 230 -4.74 -13.00 13.92
CA GLN A 230 -4.53 -14.33 14.49
C GLN A 230 -4.75 -14.32 16.02
N GLY A 231 -5.34 -15.39 16.55
CA GLY A 231 -5.57 -15.56 17.99
C GLY A 231 -6.62 -14.63 18.63
N LEU A 232 -7.34 -13.82 17.86
CA LEU A 232 -8.42 -12.98 18.40
C LEU A 232 -9.70 -13.79 18.62
N ALA A 233 -10.36 -13.53 19.75
CA ALA A 233 -11.62 -14.19 20.15
C ALA A 233 -12.78 -13.18 20.24
N GLY A 234 -13.97 -13.67 20.61
CA GLY A 234 -15.15 -12.81 20.84
C GLY A 234 -15.72 -12.25 19.54
N VAL A 235 -15.72 -10.91 19.39
CA VAL A 235 -16.25 -10.20 18.21
C VAL A 235 -15.62 -10.71 16.92
N TRP A 236 -14.33 -11.05 16.96
CA TRP A 236 -13.57 -11.58 15.82
C TRP A 236 -14.01 -12.97 15.38
N GLY A 237 -14.75 -13.72 16.20
CA GLY A 237 -15.36 -14.99 15.78
C GLY A 237 -16.58 -14.82 14.86
N ARG A 238 -17.18 -13.63 14.79
CA ARG A 238 -18.37 -13.35 13.97
C ARG A 238 -18.00 -12.95 12.55
N SER A 239 -18.76 -13.39 11.55
CA SER A 239 -18.64 -12.93 10.16
C SER A 239 -18.83 -11.41 10.04
N TRP A 240 -18.25 -10.78 9.02
CA TRP A 240 -18.46 -9.36 8.78
C TRP A 240 -19.96 -9.00 8.71
N ALA A 241 -20.75 -9.88 8.10
CA ALA A 241 -22.21 -9.74 8.02
C ALA A 241 -22.92 -9.82 9.39
N GLN A 242 -22.32 -10.48 10.38
CA GLN A 242 -22.82 -10.59 11.76
C GLN A 242 -22.37 -9.44 12.67
N LEU A 243 -21.46 -8.59 12.20
CA LEU A 243 -21.06 -7.39 12.94
C LEU A 243 -22.17 -6.35 12.90
N GLU A 244 -22.36 -5.69 14.04
CA GLU A 244 -23.23 -4.51 14.14
C GLU A 244 -22.60 -3.31 13.42
N GLN A 245 -23.42 -2.29 13.14
CA GLN A 245 -22.93 -1.09 12.43
C GLN A 245 -21.77 -0.41 13.16
N GLY A 246 -21.82 -0.32 14.50
CA GLY A 246 -20.73 0.26 15.30
C GLY A 246 -19.42 -0.52 15.15
N GLU A 247 -19.50 -1.84 15.16
CA GLU A 247 -18.35 -2.74 15.03
C GLU A 247 -17.71 -2.66 13.65
N ARG A 248 -18.52 -2.60 12.58
CA ARG A 248 -18.00 -2.38 11.22
C ARG A 248 -17.29 -1.03 11.10
N LEU A 249 -17.84 0.03 11.70
CA LEU A 249 -17.20 1.35 11.71
C LEU A 249 -15.87 1.33 12.48
N ALA A 250 -15.82 0.64 13.63
CA ALA A 250 -14.59 0.44 14.38
C ALA A 250 -13.55 -0.33 13.55
N ALA A 251 -13.95 -1.42 12.89
CA ALA A 251 -13.06 -2.19 12.01
C ALA A 251 -12.51 -1.35 10.84
N ARG A 252 -13.34 -0.48 10.24
CA ARG A 252 -12.88 0.44 9.19
C ARG A 252 -11.89 1.48 9.68
N LYS A 253 -12.05 2.00 10.91
CA LYS A 253 -11.04 2.89 11.52
C LYS A 253 -9.68 2.20 11.65
N LEU A 254 -9.67 0.88 11.79
CA LEU A 254 -8.46 0.07 11.84
C LEU A 254 -7.91 -0.32 10.46
N GLY A 255 -8.58 0.09 9.38
CA GLY A 255 -8.20 -0.22 8.01
C GLY A 255 -8.70 -1.56 7.49
N ILE A 256 -9.74 -2.14 8.11
CA ILE A 256 -10.39 -3.38 7.66
C ILE A 256 -11.70 -3.01 6.98
N MET A 257 -11.74 -3.10 5.64
CA MET A 257 -12.77 -2.42 4.86
C MET A 257 -13.94 -3.30 4.44
N GLY A 258 -13.82 -4.62 4.63
CA GLY A 258 -14.90 -5.52 4.25
C GLY A 258 -14.73 -6.96 4.68
N ALA A 259 -15.71 -7.75 4.24
CA ALA A 259 -15.81 -9.17 4.58
C ALA A 259 -14.55 -9.95 4.20
N GLY A 260 -13.93 -9.67 3.05
CA GLY A 260 -12.71 -10.35 2.62
C GLY A 260 -11.57 -10.21 3.63
N ALA A 261 -11.27 -8.98 4.06
CA ALA A 261 -10.22 -8.73 5.05
C ALA A 261 -10.58 -9.30 6.43
N TRP A 262 -11.80 -9.06 6.91
CA TRP A 262 -12.25 -9.48 8.23
C TRP A 262 -12.41 -11.00 8.37
N ASP A 263 -13.04 -11.66 7.40
CA ASP A 263 -13.31 -13.10 7.49
C ASP A 263 -12.03 -13.91 7.29
N LYS A 264 -11.07 -13.42 6.48
CA LYS A 264 -9.76 -14.04 6.29
C LYS A 264 -8.85 -13.89 7.52
N SER A 265 -9.02 -12.83 8.32
CA SER A 265 -8.21 -12.65 9.54
C SER A 265 -8.46 -13.76 10.58
N LYS A 266 -9.59 -14.49 10.46
CA LYS A 266 -9.97 -15.62 11.33
C LYS A 266 -9.39 -16.95 10.89
N ALA A 267 -8.73 -16.99 9.73
CA ALA A 267 -8.49 -18.22 9.01
C ALA A 267 -7.49 -19.19 9.68
N GLU A 268 -7.00 -18.91 10.89
CA GLU A 268 -6.43 -19.97 11.75
C GLU A 268 -7.42 -21.13 11.97
N PHE A 269 -8.73 -20.88 11.88
CA PHE A 269 -9.77 -21.90 11.99
C PHE A 269 -10.53 -22.20 10.71
N SER A 270 -10.29 -21.47 9.60
CA SER A 270 -10.96 -21.83 8.35
C SER A 270 -10.27 -23.06 7.77
N VAL A 271 -11.03 -24.15 7.68
CA VAL A 271 -10.70 -25.36 6.92
C VAL A 271 -10.17 -24.98 5.53
N GLU A 272 -10.60 -23.86 4.95
CA GLU A 272 -10.17 -23.34 3.66
C GLU A 272 -8.68 -22.92 3.63
N ARG A 273 -8.12 -22.36 4.71
CA ARG A 273 -6.69 -22.02 4.74
C ARG A 273 -5.82 -23.27 4.91
N LYS A 274 -6.30 -24.24 5.69
CA LYS A 274 -5.68 -25.58 5.74
C LYS A 274 -5.73 -26.22 4.35
N ILE A 275 -6.89 -26.27 3.70
CA ILE A 275 -7.06 -26.77 2.33
C ILE A 275 -6.09 -26.06 1.38
N ALA A 276 -6.02 -24.72 1.40
CA ALA A 276 -5.18 -23.96 0.48
C ALA A 276 -3.67 -24.21 0.66
N GLN A 277 -3.24 -24.67 1.84
CA GLN A 277 -1.86 -25.08 2.12
C GLN A 277 -1.59 -26.55 1.76
N LEU A 278 -2.62 -27.37 1.63
CA LEU A 278 -2.50 -28.75 1.21
C LEU A 278 -2.22 -28.83 -0.29
N THR A 279 -1.36 -29.75 -0.68
CA THR A 279 -1.16 -30.13 -2.07
C THR A 279 -2.47 -30.68 -2.66
N LYS A 280 -2.61 -30.65 -3.98
CA LYS A 280 -3.81 -31.18 -4.66
C LYS A 280 -4.15 -32.61 -4.21
N ALA A 281 -3.15 -33.47 -4.02
CA ALA A 281 -3.35 -34.85 -3.56
C ALA A 281 -3.89 -34.91 -2.13
N GLU A 282 -3.42 -34.03 -1.24
CA GLU A 282 -3.91 -33.93 0.13
C GLU A 282 -5.32 -33.34 0.20
N GLN A 283 -5.64 -32.36 -0.65
CA GLN A 283 -6.99 -31.83 -0.78
C GLN A 283 -7.97 -32.93 -1.25
N GLU A 284 -7.59 -33.73 -2.25
CA GLU A 284 -8.40 -34.86 -2.72
C GLU A 284 -8.57 -35.95 -1.66
N ALA A 285 -7.51 -36.26 -0.90
CA ALA A 285 -7.58 -37.21 0.21
C ALA A 285 -8.53 -36.72 1.32
N MET A 286 -8.42 -35.43 1.67
CA MET A 286 -9.27 -34.82 2.68
C MET A 286 -10.74 -34.76 2.24
N MET A 287 -11.01 -34.43 0.97
CA MET A 287 -12.36 -34.48 0.39
C MET A 287 -12.92 -35.91 0.37
N LYS A 288 -12.11 -36.91 0.01
CA LYS A 288 -12.53 -38.32 0.04
C LYS A 288 -12.90 -38.77 1.45
N GLU A 289 -12.08 -38.42 2.45
CA GLU A 289 -12.35 -38.75 3.84
C GLU A 289 -13.61 -38.03 4.36
N TRP A 290 -13.77 -36.75 4.02
CA TRP A 290 -14.97 -36.00 4.37
C TRP A 290 -16.24 -36.59 3.75
N VAL A 291 -16.20 -36.99 2.47
CA VAL A 291 -17.31 -37.69 1.80
C VAL A 291 -17.59 -39.04 2.46
N LYS A 292 -16.56 -39.81 2.79
CA LYS A 292 -16.70 -41.11 3.47
C LYS A 292 -17.37 -40.97 4.84
N GLN A 293 -16.97 -39.96 5.61
CA GLN A 293 -17.56 -39.65 6.92
C GLN A 293 -18.99 -39.14 6.83
N THR A 294 -19.28 -38.30 5.83
CA THR A 294 -20.60 -37.65 5.69
C THR A 294 -21.65 -38.61 5.15
N TYR A 295 -21.28 -39.46 4.18
CA TYR A 295 -22.23 -40.33 3.50
C TYR A 295 -22.19 -41.78 3.97
N GLY A 296 -21.30 -42.12 4.91
CA GLY A 296 -21.22 -43.47 5.47
C GLY A 296 -21.01 -44.55 4.42
N ILE A 297 -20.44 -44.19 3.25
CA ILE A 297 -20.13 -45.15 2.18
C ILE A 297 -18.90 -45.93 2.67
N GLY A 298 -19.15 -46.91 3.54
CA GLY A 298 -18.21 -47.96 3.82
C GLY A 298 -17.91 -48.66 2.50
N ALA A 299 -16.65 -48.60 2.09
CA ALA A 299 -16.13 -49.46 1.03
C ALA A 299 -16.10 -50.90 1.56
N GLU A 300 -17.27 -51.51 1.73
CA GLU A 300 -17.41 -52.95 1.81
C GLU A 300 -17.95 -53.44 0.46
N ALA A 301 -17.01 -53.62 -0.46
CA ALA A 301 -17.14 -54.48 -1.64
C ALA A 301 -15.78 -55.14 -1.88
#